data_AF-A0A016T0A9-F1
#
_entry.id   AF-A0A016T0A9-F1
#
_cell.length_a   1.000
_cell.length_b   1.000
_cell.length_c   1.000
_cell.angle_alpha   90.00
_cell.angle_beta   90.00
_cell.angle_gamma   90.00
#
_symmetry.space_group_name_H-M   'P 1'
#
loop_
_entity.id
_entity.type
_entity.pdbx_description
1 polymer ?
#
loop_
_entity_poly.entity_id
_entity_poly.type
_entity_poly.pdbx_seq_one_letter_code
_entity_poly.pdbx_strand_id
1 'polypeptide(L)'
;MEEVFYEKLELKKDHAGRMNNLELLAQAMSDAGEEFGSTTPYGSALVKIAQTEQKLGQAEREFVTSSASQTLLPIRRFLEGDMKTIQKERKVLNGKRLDLDACKSRLRKAKTVESQAAAEADLRVAQAEFDKQVEITKLLLEGIQTAHNNQLKCLRDFVDLQMSYFAQAHQMMADLQRELSGTLTFRGSSAVLVTTNAGSVPTHANSTSAPPKPVTGTGKPFDISDVGTKQARVILDYDAVLPQEMSVRQNDVLIVYRLPGLDPDYVMAEKGGVRGRVPISFLELI
;
A
#
# COMPACT_ATOMS: atom_id res chain seq x y z
N MET A 1 -11.14 16.29 -4.35
CA MET A 1 -10.01 15.35 -4.18
C MET A 1 -9.45 15.43 -2.77
N GLU A 2 -9.19 16.64 -2.23
CA GLU A 2 -8.96 16.86 -0.80
C GLU A 2 -10.11 16.34 0.08
N GLU A 3 -11.38 16.61 -0.26
CA GLU A 3 -12.54 16.13 0.51
C GLU A 3 -12.61 14.59 0.62
N VAL A 4 -12.22 13.85 -0.42
CA VAL A 4 -12.18 12.37 -0.39
C VAL A 4 -11.08 11.87 0.55
N PHE A 5 -10.00 12.64 0.68
CA PHE A 5 -8.92 12.35 1.63
C PHE A 5 -9.35 12.70 3.06
N TYR A 6 -10.09 13.80 3.25
CA TYR A 6 -10.64 14.23 4.53
C TYR A 6 -11.74 13.29 5.03
N GLU A 7 -12.62 12.82 4.14
CA GLU A 7 -13.68 11.84 4.44
C GLU A 7 -13.07 10.48 4.84
N LYS A 8 -11.96 10.06 4.20
CA LYS A 8 -11.20 8.87 4.63
C LYS A 8 -10.41 9.07 5.94
N LEU A 9 -10.14 10.30 6.35
CA LEU A 9 -9.45 10.63 7.61
C LEU A 9 -10.41 10.84 8.78
N GLU A 10 -11.69 11.14 8.51
CA GLU A 10 -12.77 11.23 9.50
C GLU A 10 -13.32 9.87 9.95
N LEU A 11 -12.67 8.76 9.53
CA LEU A 11 -12.90 7.38 10.00
C LEU A 11 -12.75 7.17 11.53
N LYS A 12 -12.51 8.23 12.31
CA LYS A 12 -12.23 8.16 13.76
C LYS A 12 -13.44 7.82 14.63
N LYS A 13 -14.66 7.74 14.09
CA LYS A 13 -15.86 7.36 14.88
C LYS A 13 -16.46 6.01 14.51
N ASP A 14 -16.41 5.59 13.25
CA ASP A 14 -17.08 4.34 12.83
C ASP A 14 -16.19 3.09 12.86
N HIS A 15 -14.85 3.25 12.92
CA HIS A 15 -13.92 2.11 12.87
C HIS A 15 -13.37 1.68 14.23
N ALA A 16 -13.69 2.40 15.32
CA ALA A 16 -13.23 2.03 16.66
C ALA A 16 -13.82 0.68 17.15
N GLY A 17 -14.94 0.23 16.58
CA GLY A 17 -15.53 -1.09 16.81
C GLY A 17 -15.47 -2.02 15.60
N ARG A 18 -14.86 -1.60 14.48
CA ARG A 18 -14.80 -2.42 13.27
C ARG A 18 -13.55 -3.30 13.35
N MET A 19 -13.76 -4.58 13.60
CA MET A 19 -12.69 -5.58 13.58
C MET A 19 -11.95 -5.52 12.24
N ASN A 20 -10.62 -5.52 12.28
CA ASN A 20 -9.83 -5.68 11.07
C ASN A 20 -9.90 -7.13 10.56
N ASN A 21 -9.38 -7.37 9.36
CA ASN A 21 -9.45 -8.70 8.75
C ASN A 21 -8.78 -9.77 9.61
N LEU A 22 -7.73 -9.40 10.35
CA LEU A 22 -6.99 -10.29 11.24
C LEU A 22 -7.80 -10.65 12.49
N GLU A 23 -8.50 -9.70 13.12
CA GLU A 23 -9.46 -9.95 14.20
C GLU A 23 -10.64 -10.82 13.74
N LEU A 24 -11.18 -10.57 12.54
CA LEU A 24 -12.26 -11.38 11.98
C LEU A 24 -11.80 -12.83 11.77
N LEU A 25 -10.60 -13.02 11.23
CA LEU A 25 -9.99 -14.33 11.06
C LEU A 25 -9.74 -15.01 12.42
N ALA A 26 -9.21 -14.26 13.39
CA ALA A 26 -8.98 -14.73 14.75
C ALA A 26 -10.28 -15.24 15.40
N GLN A 27 -11.37 -14.47 15.29
CA GLN A 27 -12.66 -14.88 15.82
C GLN A 27 -13.16 -16.17 15.18
N ALA A 28 -13.14 -16.26 13.84
CA ALA A 28 -13.59 -17.47 13.14
C ALA A 28 -12.74 -18.71 13.48
N MET A 29 -11.42 -18.55 13.64
CA MET A 29 -10.53 -19.64 14.04
C MET A 29 -10.71 -20.03 15.51
N SER A 30 -11.03 -19.08 16.38
CA SER A 30 -11.35 -19.35 17.79
C SER A 30 -12.62 -20.17 17.91
N ASP A 31 -13.70 -19.72 17.24
CA ASP A 31 -15.00 -20.39 17.26
C ASP A 31 -14.88 -21.82 16.70
N ALA A 32 -14.18 -21.99 15.58
CA ALA A 32 -13.91 -23.31 15.01
C ALA A 32 -13.07 -24.18 15.96
N GLY A 33 -12.04 -23.61 16.60
CA GLY A 33 -11.19 -24.32 17.55
C GLY A 33 -11.96 -24.84 18.78
N GLU A 34 -12.95 -24.09 19.24
CA GLU A 34 -13.87 -24.51 20.30
C GLU A 34 -14.84 -25.61 19.84
N GLU A 35 -15.40 -25.49 18.63
CA GLU A 35 -16.31 -26.49 18.05
C GLU A 35 -15.61 -27.85 17.81
N PHE A 36 -14.36 -27.84 17.32
CA PHE A 36 -13.54 -29.04 17.20
C PHE A 36 -13.07 -29.62 18.55
N GLY A 37 -13.20 -28.85 19.64
CA GLY A 37 -12.72 -29.19 20.96
C GLY A 37 -11.26 -28.80 21.17
N SER A 38 -11.02 -27.91 22.13
CA SER A 38 -9.70 -27.36 22.47
C SER A 38 -8.69 -28.38 23.03
N THR A 39 -9.15 -29.59 23.35
CA THR A 39 -8.32 -30.72 23.78
C THR A 39 -7.81 -31.55 22.60
N THR A 40 -8.35 -31.36 21.41
CA THR A 40 -7.85 -32.03 20.20
C THR A 40 -6.59 -31.32 19.68
N PRO A 41 -5.65 -32.04 19.04
CA PRO A 41 -4.47 -31.42 18.44
C PRO A 41 -4.83 -30.36 17.38
N TYR A 42 -5.93 -30.56 16.66
CA TYR A 42 -6.41 -29.61 15.64
C TYR A 42 -7.08 -28.38 16.26
N GLY A 43 -8.01 -28.57 17.20
CA GLY A 43 -8.67 -27.46 17.90
C GLY A 43 -7.69 -26.62 18.71
N SER A 44 -6.75 -27.24 19.43
CA SER A 44 -5.69 -26.51 20.16
C SER A 44 -4.75 -25.72 19.24
N ALA A 45 -4.43 -26.23 18.05
CA ALA A 45 -3.66 -25.49 17.05
C ALA A 45 -4.44 -24.28 16.51
N LEU A 46 -5.72 -24.45 16.17
CA LEU A 46 -6.59 -23.36 15.72
C LEU A 46 -6.71 -22.24 16.76
N VAL A 47 -6.90 -22.59 18.04
CA VAL A 47 -6.96 -21.60 19.14
C VAL A 47 -5.63 -20.83 19.26
N LYS A 48 -4.47 -21.47 19.10
CA LYS A 48 -3.17 -20.78 19.14
C LYS A 48 -2.99 -19.82 17.95
N ILE A 49 -3.40 -20.25 16.75
CA ILE A 49 -3.38 -19.39 15.56
C ILE A 49 -4.30 -18.19 15.79
N ALA A 50 -5.54 -18.42 16.25
CA ALA A 50 -6.50 -17.36 16.58
C ALA A 50 -5.93 -16.31 17.54
N GLN A 51 -5.26 -16.75 18.63
CA GLN A 51 -4.64 -15.84 19.58
C GLN A 51 -3.51 -15.00 18.98
N THR A 52 -2.75 -15.57 18.03
CA THR A 52 -1.67 -14.84 17.37
C THR A 52 -2.22 -13.85 16.35
N GLU A 53 -3.23 -14.25 15.56
CA GLU A 53 -3.94 -13.38 14.63
C GLU A 53 -4.62 -12.21 15.36
N GLN A 54 -5.19 -12.45 16.55
CA GLN A 54 -5.78 -11.39 17.38
C GLN A 54 -4.73 -10.35 17.80
N LYS A 55 -3.56 -10.81 18.25
CA LYS A 55 -2.44 -9.93 18.61
C LYS A 55 -1.93 -9.17 17.38
N LEU A 56 -1.89 -9.81 16.20
CA LEU A 56 -1.40 -9.19 14.98
C LEU A 56 -2.36 -8.08 14.53
N GLY A 57 -3.67 -8.37 14.61
CA GLY A 57 -4.71 -7.38 14.42
C GLY A 57 -4.55 -6.20 15.37
N GLN A 58 -4.24 -6.44 16.65
CA GLN A 58 -4.00 -5.35 17.61
C GLN A 58 -2.78 -4.49 17.22
N ALA A 59 -1.65 -5.12 16.86
CA ALA A 59 -0.46 -4.40 16.42
C ALA A 59 -0.75 -3.54 15.18
N GLU A 60 -1.60 -4.02 14.26
CA GLU A 60 -2.04 -3.24 13.10
C GLU A 60 -2.87 -2.01 13.52
N ARG A 61 -3.84 -2.16 14.43
CA ARG A 61 -4.65 -1.03 14.93
C ARG A 61 -3.80 0.01 15.66
N GLU A 62 -2.77 -0.43 16.39
CA GLU A 62 -1.79 0.45 17.04
C GLU A 62 -0.91 1.18 16.03
N PHE A 63 -0.42 0.49 15.00
CA PHE A 63 0.35 1.09 13.89
C PHE A 63 -0.47 2.15 13.14
N VAL A 64 -1.70 1.84 12.76
CA VAL A 64 -2.61 2.77 12.05
C VAL A 64 -2.89 4.01 12.92
N THR A 65 -3.17 3.81 14.21
CA THR A 65 -3.43 4.90 15.16
C THR A 65 -2.20 5.79 15.35
N SER A 66 -1.03 5.18 15.49
CA SER A 66 0.25 5.90 15.64
C SER A 66 0.59 6.70 14.38
N SER A 67 0.43 6.09 13.21
CA SER A 67 0.64 6.76 11.92
C SER A 67 -0.29 7.97 11.73
N ALA A 68 -1.57 7.81 12.06
CA ALA A 68 -2.54 8.89 11.95
C ALA A 68 -2.24 10.05 12.92
N SER A 69 -1.83 9.75 14.16
CA SER A 69 -1.56 10.76 15.18
C SER A 69 -0.21 11.46 15.02
N GLN A 70 0.84 10.73 14.64
CA GLN A 70 2.21 11.24 14.59
C GLN A 70 2.58 11.83 13.22
N THR A 71 1.89 11.42 12.15
CA THR A 71 2.21 11.87 10.79
C THR A 71 1.08 12.67 10.16
N LEU A 72 -0.13 12.11 10.10
CA LEU A 72 -1.23 12.75 9.36
C LEU A 72 -1.77 13.98 10.09
N LEU A 73 -1.87 13.95 11.42
CA LEU A 73 -2.42 15.06 12.20
C LEU A 73 -1.56 16.35 12.14
N PRO A 74 -0.22 16.31 12.29
CA PRO A 74 0.62 17.50 12.11
C PRO A 74 0.50 18.12 10.71
N ILE A 75 0.47 17.29 9.66
CA ILE A 75 0.29 17.76 8.27
C ILE A 75 -1.09 18.41 8.12
N ARG A 76 -2.15 17.78 8.64
CA ARG A 76 -3.52 18.33 8.62
C ARG A 76 -3.60 19.68 9.31
N ARG A 77 -3.03 19.82 10.50
CA ARG A 77 -3.03 21.09 11.26
C ARG A 77 -2.35 22.22 10.48
N PHE A 78 -1.24 21.93 9.81
CA PHE A 78 -0.56 22.92 8.97
C PHE A 78 -1.40 23.34 7.76
N LEU A 79 -2.02 22.38 7.06
CA LEU A 79 -2.87 22.66 5.89
C LEU A 79 -4.13 23.44 6.27
N GLU A 80 -4.76 23.08 7.39
CA GLU A 80 -6.01 23.70 7.83
C GLU A 80 -5.81 25.06 8.52
N GLY A 81 -4.62 25.32 9.09
CA GLY A 81 -4.31 26.56 9.81
C GLY A 81 -3.37 27.49 9.04
N ASP A 82 -2.07 27.18 9.08
CA ASP A 82 -1.01 28.05 8.57
C ASP A 82 -1.14 28.30 7.06
N MET A 83 -1.35 27.23 6.29
CA MET A 83 -1.44 27.33 4.83
C MET A 83 -2.63 28.20 4.38
N LYS A 84 -3.78 28.10 5.03
CA LYS A 84 -4.94 28.96 4.74
C LYS A 84 -4.62 30.43 5.01
N THR A 85 -3.92 30.71 6.10
CA THR A 85 -3.49 32.07 6.45
C THR A 85 -2.51 32.61 5.42
N ILE A 86 -1.49 31.82 5.03
CA ILE A 86 -0.53 32.18 3.99
C ILE A 86 -1.23 32.48 2.65
N GLN A 87 -2.19 31.64 2.25
CA GLN A 87 -2.95 31.88 1.02
C GLN A 87 -3.77 33.16 1.06
N LYS A 88 -4.38 33.47 2.21
CA LYS A 88 -5.14 34.71 2.43
C LYS A 88 -4.22 35.92 2.32
N GLU A 89 -3.11 35.95 3.05
CA GLU A 89 -2.17 37.08 3.04
C GLU A 89 -1.52 37.26 1.66
N ARG A 90 -1.22 36.18 0.94
CA ARG A 90 -0.76 36.24 -0.44
C ARG A 90 -1.79 36.86 -1.39
N LYS A 91 -3.09 36.58 -1.18
CA LYS A 91 -4.18 37.18 -1.96
C LYS A 91 -4.29 38.69 -1.66
N VAL A 92 -4.19 39.08 -0.39
CA VAL A 92 -4.17 40.48 0.01
C VAL A 92 -2.97 41.21 -0.59
N LEU A 93 -1.77 40.60 -0.56
CA LEU A 93 -0.57 41.15 -1.17
C LEU A 93 -0.75 41.42 -2.67
N ASN A 94 -1.33 40.48 -3.42
CA ASN A 94 -1.61 40.69 -4.83
C ASN A 94 -2.63 41.82 -5.07
N GLY A 95 -3.62 41.97 -4.18
CA GLY A 95 -4.54 43.12 -4.19
C GLY A 95 -3.80 44.43 -3.98
N LYS A 96 -2.97 44.54 -2.94
CA LYS A 96 -2.17 45.74 -2.66
C LYS A 96 -1.19 46.08 -3.78
N ARG A 97 -0.63 45.07 -4.46
CA ARG A 97 0.19 45.27 -5.67
C ARG A 97 -0.60 45.98 -6.78
N LEU A 98 -1.84 45.54 -7.02
CA LEU A 98 -2.72 46.13 -8.03
C LEU A 98 -3.14 47.56 -7.66
N ASP A 99 -3.47 47.80 -6.39
CA ASP A 99 -3.81 49.14 -5.88
C ASP A 99 -2.66 50.13 -6.08
N LEU A 100 -1.43 49.67 -5.80
CA LEU A 100 -0.21 50.43 -5.99
C LEU A 100 0.06 50.73 -7.47
N ASP A 101 -0.15 49.77 -8.36
CA ASP A 101 -0.06 49.96 -9.81
C ASP A 101 -1.11 50.96 -10.33
N ALA A 102 -2.33 50.93 -9.76
CA ALA A 102 -3.40 51.86 -10.08
C ALA A 102 -3.06 53.29 -9.62
N CYS A 103 -2.52 53.46 -8.42
CA CYS A 103 -2.08 54.76 -7.90
C CYS A 103 -0.91 55.33 -8.72
N LYS A 104 0.07 54.50 -9.10
CA LYS A 104 1.15 54.89 -10.04
C LYS A 104 0.58 55.38 -11.36
N SER A 105 -0.41 54.68 -11.89
CA SER A 105 -1.07 55.06 -13.15
C SER A 105 -1.88 56.34 -13.02
N ARG A 106 -2.53 56.58 -11.87
CA ARG A 106 -3.29 57.81 -11.59
C ARG A 106 -2.37 59.02 -11.49
N LEU A 107 -1.24 58.90 -10.80
CA LEU A 107 -0.24 59.97 -10.70
C LEU A 107 0.29 60.36 -12.09
N ARG A 108 0.61 59.39 -12.95
CA ARG A 108 1.05 59.66 -14.34
C ARG A 108 0.02 60.40 -15.19
N LYS A 109 -1.28 60.28 -14.88
CA LYS A 109 -2.38 60.91 -15.61
C LYS A 109 -2.80 62.27 -15.03
N ALA A 110 -2.35 62.62 -13.83
CA ALA A 110 -2.69 63.87 -13.15
C ALA A 110 -2.00 65.06 -13.85
N LYS A 111 -2.79 66.06 -14.26
CA LYS A 111 -2.32 67.21 -15.06
C LYS A 111 -2.29 68.53 -14.29
N THR A 112 -3.09 68.68 -13.24
CA THR A 112 -3.11 69.89 -12.41
C THR A 112 -2.31 69.68 -11.13
N VAL A 113 -1.78 70.77 -10.57
CA VAL A 113 -0.94 70.73 -9.37
C VAL A 113 -1.70 70.15 -8.18
N GLU A 114 -2.97 70.52 -7.96
CA GLU A 114 -3.76 69.90 -6.88
C GLU A 114 -4.02 68.40 -7.13
N SER A 115 -4.30 67.99 -8.38
CA SER A 115 -4.53 66.58 -8.71
C SER A 115 -3.27 65.72 -8.56
N GLN A 116 -2.11 66.32 -8.81
CA GLN A 116 -0.81 65.67 -8.62
C GLN A 116 -0.52 65.49 -7.13
N ALA A 117 -0.67 66.56 -6.32
CA ALA A 117 -0.45 66.48 -4.88
C ALA A 117 -1.35 65.42 -4.21
N ALA A 118 -2.64 65.35 -4.59
CA ALA A 118 -3.54 64.32 -4.10
C ALA A 118 -3.12 62.90 -4.55
N ALA A 119 -2.78 62.73 -5.83
CA ALA A 119 -2.35 61.43 -6.34
C ALA A 119 -1.00 60.96 -5.75
N GLU A 120 -0.08 61.87 -5.42
CA GLU A 120 1.16 61.58 -4.71
C GLU A 120 0.91 61.13 -3.27
N ALA A 121 0.00 61.79 -2.56
CA ALA A 121 -0.40 61.39 -1.21
C ALA A 121 -0.99 59.97 -1.21
N ASP A 122 -1.91 59.68 -2.13
CA ASP A 122 -2.50 58.35 -2.27
C ASP A 122 -1.47 57.27 -2.67
N LEU A 123 -0.54 57.61 -3.58
CA LEU A 123 0.57 56.72 -3.95
C LEU A 123 1.40 56.35 -2.72
N ARG A 124 1.72 57.34 -1.87
CA ARG A 124 2.51 57.12 -0.66
C ARG A 124 1.81 56.19 0.33
N VAL A 125 0.50 56.34 0.48
CA VAL A 125 -0.31 55.43 1.32
C VAL A 125 -0.32 54.02 0.74
N ALA A 126 -0.61 53.87 -0.56
CA ALA A 126 -0.64 52.56 -1.22
C ALA A 126 0.73 51.85 -1.17
N GLN A 127 1.83 52.61 -1.31
CA GLN A 127 3.19 52.09 -1.16
C GLN A 127 3.44 51.56 0.26
N ALA A 128 3.11 52.34 1.30
CA ALA A 128 3.29 51.92 2.69
C ALA A 128 2.45 50.67 3.04
N GLU A 129 1.21 50.59 2.54
CA GLU A 129 0.36 49.41 2.74
C GLU A 129 0.89 48.17 2.03
N PHE A 130 1.40 48.31 0.80
CA PHE A 130 2.02 47.22 0.07
C PHE A 130 3.29 46.73 0.79
N ASP A 131 4.18 47.62 1.20
CA ASP A 131 5.42 47.25 1.89
C ASP A 131 5.14 46.55 3.22
N LYS A 132 4.14 47.02 3.98
CA LYS A 132 3.66 46.33 5.18
C LYS A 132 3.16 44.92 4.84
N GLN A 133 2.39 44.76 3.78
CA GLN A 133 1.84 43.46 3.38
C GLN A 133 2.92 42.49 2.85
N VAL A 134 3.96 43.02 2.19
CA VAL A 134 5.15 42.25 1.78
C VAL A 134 5.83 41.68 3.02
N GLU A 135 6.05 42.49 4.05
CA GLU A 135 6.73 42.05 5.27
C GLU A 135 5.92 40.99 6.04
N ILE A 136 4.60 41.18 6.15
CA ILE A 136 3.70 40.16 6.75
C ILE A 136 3.81 38.84 6.00
N THR A 137 3.73 38.88 4.66
CA THR A 137 3.79 37.67 3.83
C THR A 137 5.16 37.01 3.94
N LYS A 138 6.24 37.80 3.93
CA LYS A 138 7.61 37.31 4.05
C LYS A 138 7.83 36.58 5.38
N LEU A 139 7.39 37.16 6.50
CA LEU A 139 7.53 36.57 7.83
C LEU A 139 6.77 35.24 7.93
N LEU A 140 5.59 35.14 7.32
CA LEU A 140 4.84 33.88 7.23
C LEU A 140 5.60 32.83 6.40
N LEU A 141 6.18 33.22 5.26
CA LEU A 141 6.93 32.30 4.39
C LEU A 141 8.23 31.80 5.05
N GLU A 142 8.91 32.64 5.82
CA GLU A 142 10.09 32.23 6.61
C GLU A 142 9.72 31.18 7.67
N GLY A 143 8.54 31.30 8.28
CA GLY A 143 8.02 30.31 9.22
C GLY A 143 7.72 28.93 8.60
N ILE A 144 7.43 28.86 7.30
CA ILE A 144 7.11 27.60 6.60
C ILE A 144 8.29 26.63 6.63
N GLN A 145 9.52 27.14 6.53
CA GLN A 145 10.70 26.26 6.44
C GLN A 145 10.81 25.35 7.67
N THR A 146 10.50 25.89 8.86
CA THR A 146 10.45 25.12 10.11
C THR A 146 9.35 24.08 10.09
N ALA A 147 8.15 24.43 9.61
CA ALA A 147 7.04 23.50 9.47
C ALA A 147 7.34 22.36 8.49
N HIS A 148 7.96 22.66 7.34
CA HIS A 148 8.39 21.66 6.36
C HIS A 148 9.43 20.69 6.94
N ASN A 149 10.43 21.19 7.67
CA ASN A 149 11.41 20.32 8.34
C ASN A 149 10.74 19.38 9.34
N ASN A 150 9.75 19.87 10.10
CA ASN A 150 8.98 19.04 11.03
C ASN A 150 8.14 17.98 10.29
N GLN A 151 7.53 18.33 9.14
CA GLN A 151 6.78 17.38 8.32
C GLN A 151 7.69 16.29 7.73
N LEU A 152 8.89 16.65 7.24
CA LEU A 152 9.87 15.68 6.76
C LEU A 152 10.28 14.71 7.87
N LYS A 153 10.44 15.21 9.10
CA LYS A 153 10.66 14.37 10.28
C LYS A 153 9.48 13.42 10.51
N CYS A 154 8.25 13.92 10.51
CA CYS A 154 7.06 13.06 10.65
C CYS A 154 7.00 11.95 9.58
N LEU A 155 7.37 12.26 8.32
CA LEU A 155 7.40 11.27 7.24
C LEU A 155 8.47 10.19 7.47
N ARG A 156 9.63 10.56 8.03
CA ARG A 156 10.65 9.60 8.44
C ARG A 156 10.13 8.71 9.57
N ASP A 157 9.57 9.33 10.61
CA ASP A 157 9.04 8.62 11.77
C ASP A 157 7.91 7.63 11.35
N PHE A 158 7.12 7.96 10.32
CA PHE A 158 6.15 7.04 9.71
C PHE A 158 6.81 5.78 9.13
N VAL A 159 7.90 5.94 8.38
CA VAL A 159 8.64 4.80 7.82
C VAL A 159 9.18 3.91 8.95
N ASP A 160 9.72 4.53 10.00
CA ASP A 160 10.23 3.81 11.17
C ASP A 160 9.10 3.04 11.91
N LEU A 161 7.91 3.65 12.06
CA LEU A 161 6.71 2.97 12.59
C LEU A 161 6.30 1.77 11.73
N GLN A 162 6.31 1.92 10.41
CA GLN A 162 5.93 0.86 9.48
C GLN A 162 6.94 -0.30 9.51
N MET A 163 8.24 0.01 9.57
CA MET A 163 9.28 -0.99 9.74
C MET A 163 9.13 -1.75 11.07
N SER A 164 8.88 -1.03 12.16
CA SER A 164 8.67 -1.62 13.49
C SER A 164 7.49 -2.58 13.51
N TYR A 165 6.36 -2.19 12.91
CA TYR A 165 5.18 -3.04 12.78
C TYR A 165 5.48 -4.36 12.04
N PHE A 166 6.15 -4.30 10.88
CA PHE A 166 6.48 -5.52 10.13
C PHE A 166 7.49 -6.41 10.87
N ALA A 167 8.45 -5.82 11.59
CA ALA A 167 9.36 -6.59 12.42
C ALA A 167 8.63 -7.31 13.57
N GLN A 168 7.70 -6.63 14.25
CA GLN A 168 6.85 -7.20 15.29
C GLN A 168 5.97 -8.33 14.74
N ALA A 169 5.31 -8.09 13.60
CA ALA A 169 4.48 -9.08 12.91
C ALA A 169 5.26 -10.35 12.56
N HIS A 170 6.46 -10.18 12.01
CA HIS A 170 7.33 -11.29 11.67
C HIS A 170 7.74 -12.11 12.90
N GLN A 171 8.12 -11.43 13.99
CA GLN A 171 8.49 -12.10 15.24
C GLN A 171 7.33 -12.93 15.80
N MET A 172 6.11 -12.38 15.82
CA MET A 172 4.92 -13.09 16.30
C MET A 172 4.60 -14.34 15.46
N MET A 173 4.76 -14.26 14.14
CA MET A 173 4.54 -15.40 13.25
C MET A 173 5.63 -16.46 13.40
N ALA A 174 6.88 -16.06 13.60
CA ALA A 174 7.98 -16.98 13.88
C ALA A 174 7.79 -17.72 15.22
N ASP A 175 7.32 -17.01 16.25
CA ASP A 175 7.02 -17.63 17.54
C ASP A 175 5.87 -18.64 17.44
N LEU A 176 4.79 -18.31 16.70
CA LEU A 176 3.69 -19.24 16.42
C LEU A 176 4.16 -20.49 15.67
N GLN A 177 5.02 -20.34 14.66
CA GLN A 177 5.58 -21.46 13.91
C GLN A 177 6.34 -22.43 14.84
N ARG A 178 7.13 -21.89 15.78
CA ARG A 178 7.86 -22.68 16.79
C ARG A 178 6.90 -23.38 17.75
N GLU A 179 5.87 -22.70 18.24
CA GLU A 179 4.88 -23.27 19.16
C GLU A 179 4.05 -24.40 18.54
N LEU A 180 3.68 -24.27 17.25
CA LEU A 180 2.94 -25.31 16.54
C LEU A 180 3.82 -26.52 16.22
N SER A 181 5.09 -26.30 15.87
CA SER A 181 6.07 -27.38 15.67
C SER A 181 6.29 -28.21 16.93
N GLY A 182 6.29 -27.58 18.11
CA GLY A 182 6.33 -28.28 19.40
C GLY A 182 5.04 -29.04 19.76
N THR A 183 3.89 -28.62 19.22
CA THR A 183 2.59 -29.27 19.49
C THR A 183 2.39 -30.51 18.61
N LEU A 184 2.90 -30.51 17.38
CA LEU A 184 2.80 -31.63 16.42
C LEU A 184 3.74 -32.80 16.74
N THR A 185 4.72 -32.62 17.63
CA THR A 185 5.68 -33.66 18.01
C THR A 185 5.24 -34.51 19.22
N PHE A 186 4.16 -34.13 19.90
CA PHE A 186 3.63 -34.86 21.07
C PHE A 186 2.42 -35.74 20.71
N ARG A 187 2.70 -36.92 20.16
CA ARG A 187 1.96 -38.20 20.23
C ARG A 187 2.15 -38.99 18.94
N GLY A 188 3.18 -39.83 18.91
CA GLY A 188 3.14 -41.18 18.33
C GLY A 188 2.63 -41.41 16.90
N SER A 189 2.45 -40.39 16.08
CA SER A 189 1.98 -40.52 14.70
C SER A 189 2.98 -39.84 13.77
N SER A 190 3.67 -40.64 12.98
CA SER A 190 4.49 -40.19 11.86
C SER A 190 3.64 -39.42 10.85
N ALA A 191 3.45 -38.11 11.07
CA ALA A 191 3.20 -37.18 9.99
C ALA A 191 4.57 -36.65 9.56
N VAL A 192 5.07 -37.16 8.44
CA VAL A 192 6.30 -36.69 7.79
C VAL A 192 6.12 -35.22 7.47
N LEU A 193 6.65 -34.34 8.31
CA LEU A 193 6.85 -32.93 7.98
C LEU A 193 7.97 -32.88 6.95
N VAL A 194 7.62 -32.56 5.70
CA VAL A 194 8.59 -32.27 4.64
C VAL A 194 9.30 -30.97 5.02
N THR A 195 10.42 -31.09 5.71
CA THR A 195 11.34 -30.00 6.00
C THR A 195 12.25 -29.81 4.78
N THR A 196 11.98 -28.84 3.91
CA THR A 196 12.96 -28.45 2.86
C THR A 196 14.00 -27.53 3.47
N ASN A 197 15.10 -28.15 3.90
CA ASN A 197 16.27 -27.50 4.46
C ASN A 197 16.97 -26.63 3.40
N ALA A 198 17.28 -25.39 3.78
CA ALA A 198 18.11 -24.47 3.00
C ALA A 198 19.55 -25.00 2.86
N GLY A 199 20.09 -24.97 1.63
CA GLY A 199 21.47 -25.33 1.33
C GLY A 199 21.97 -24.63 0.05
N SER A 200 22.70 -23.52 0.25
CA SER A 200 23.87 -23.03 -0.52
C SER A 200 23.94 -23.18 -2.07
N VAL A 201 23.67 -22.07 -2.78
CA VAL A 201 24.47 -21.32 -3.81
C VAL A 201 25.53 -22.10 -4.64
N PRO A 202 25.57 -21.98 -5.99
CA PRO A 202 26.36 -20.91 -6.62
C PRO A 202 25.74 -20.17 -7.83
N THR A 203 26.20 -18.92 -7.92
CA THR A 203 26.12 -17.87 -8.94
C THR A 203 26.39 -18.32 -10.38
N HIS A 204 25.62 -17.82 -11.35
CA HIS A 204 26.12 -17.43 -12.68
C HIS A 204 25.25 -16.35 -13.33
N ALA A 205 25.93 -15.43 -14.02
CA ALA A 205 25.44 -14.15 -14.52
C ALA A 205 24.88 -14.19 -15.96
N ASN A 206 24.22 -13.07 -16.31
CA ASN A 206 23.92 -12.54 -17.66
C ASN A 206 22.93 -13.31 -18.56
N SER A 207 21.81 -12.68 -18.91
CA SER A 207 21.70 -11.84 -20.12
C SER A 207 20.25 -11.42 -20.43
N THR A 208 20.15 -10.23 -21.00
CA THR A 208 19.03 -9.53 -21.62
C THR A 208 18.23 -10.33 -22.66
N SER A 209 16.89 -10.21 -22.66
CA SER A 209 16.10 -9.86 -23.89
C SER A 209 14.59 -9.74 -23.65
N ALA A 210 13.98 -8.89 -24.48
CA ALA A 210 12.60 -8.39 -24.59
C ALA A 210 11.43 -9.42 -24.55
N PRO A 211 10.18 -8.95 -24.35
CA PRO A 211 8.99 -9.81 -24.30
C PRO A 211 8.51 -10.22 -25.70
N PRO A 212 8.07 -11.47 -25.93
CA PRO A 212 7.37 -11.82 -27.16
C PRO A 212 5.85 -11.61 -27.04
N LYS A 213 5.28 -11.11 -28.12
CA LYS A 213 3.84 -10.89 -28.36
C LYS A 213 3.08 -12.22 -28.44
N PRO A 214 1.77 -12.24 -28.16
CA PRO A 214 0.96 -13.45 -28.25
C PRO A 214 0.75 -13.86 -29.72
N VAL A 215 1.06 -15.13 -30.02
CA VAL A 215 0.75 -15.77 -31.29
C VAL A 215 -0.63 -16.43 -31.18
N THR A 216 -1.58 -15.92 -31.98
CA THR A 216 -2.86 -16.56 -32.28
C THR A 216 -2.64 -17.90 -32.97
N GLY A 217 -3.09 -19.00 -32.34
CA GLY A 217 -3.11 -20.34 -32.90
C GLY A 217 -4.43 -21.03 -32.57
N THR A 218 -5.19 -21.35 -33.61
CA THR A 218 -6.48 -22.03 -33.59
C THR A 218 -6.36 -23.48 -33.11
N GLY A 219 -7.00 -23.80 -31.99
CA GLY A 219 -7.19 -25.14 -31.44
C GLY A 219 -8.37 -25.12 -30.47
N LYS A 220 -9.09 -26.25 -30.34
CA LYS A 220 -10.37 -26.39 -29.61
C LYS A 220 -10.41 -25.65 -28.25
N PRO A 221 -11.57 -25.09 -27.83
CA PRO A 221 -11.67 -24.39 -26.56
C PRO A 221 -11.31 -25.34 -25.41
N PHE A 222 -10.25 -25.01 -24.68
CA PHE A 222 -9.65 -25.83 -23.63
C PHE A 222 -10.50 -25.73 -22.34
N ASP A 223 -11.67 -26.37 -22.35
CA ASP A 223 -12.62 -26.19 -21.25
C ASP A 223 -12.15 -26.84 -19.95
N ILE A 224 -12.00 -25.98 -18.95
CA ILE A 224 -11.96 -26.37 -17.53
C ILE A 224 -12.98 -25.49 -16.82
N SER A 225 -14.26 -25.81 -16.97
CA SER A 225 -15.36 -25.20 -16.22
C SER A 225 -15.57 -25.85 -14.85
N ASP A 226 -15.08 -27.08 -14.66
CA ASP A 226 -15.18 -27.82 -13.40
C ASP A 226 -13.91 -27.71 -12.55
N VAL A 227 -14.11 -27.62 -11.23
CA VAL A 227 -13.11 -27.66 -10.15
C VAL A 227 -12.48 -29.06 -10.01
N GLY A 228 -12.31 -29.77 -11.13
CA GLY A 228 -11.74 -31.11 -11.21
C GLY A 228 -10.32 -31.08 -11.80
N THR A 229 -9.55 -32.13 -11.49
CA THR A 229 -8.26 -32.39 -12.16
C THR A 229 -8.52 -33.07 -13.50
N LYS A 230 -7.91 -32.56 -14.57
CA LYS A 230 -7.91 -33.18 -15.91
C LYS A 230 -6.49 -33.51 -16.31
N GLN A 231 -6.31 -34.42 -17.27
CA GLN A 231 -5.00 -34.65 -17.86
C GLN A 231 -4.86 -33.80 -19.13
N ALA A 232 -3.67 -33.22 -19.33
CA ALA A 232 -3.34 -32.47 -20.53
C ALA A 232 -1.99 -32.91 -21.06
N ARG A 233 -1.84 -32.92 -22.38
CA ARG A 233 -0.58 -33.15 -23.07
C ARG A 233 0.01 -31.82 -23.53
N VAL A 234 1.32 -31.67 -23.36
CA VAL A 234 2.04 -30.48 -23.79
C VAL A 234 2.28 -30.55 -25.29
N ILE A 235 1.80 -29.54 -26.02
CA ILE A 235 1.90 -29.48 -27.48
C ILE A 235 3.24 -28.87 -27.91
N LEU A 236 3.80 -27.97 -27.09
CA LEU A 236 5.02 -27.22 -27.37
C LEU A 236 5.87 -27.03 -26.10
N ASP A 237 7.19 -27.03 -26.25
CA ASP A 237 8.12 -26.69 -25.18
C ASP A 237 7.81 -25.28 -24.62
N TYR A 238 7.80 -25.18 -23.29
CA TYR A 238 7.62 -23.92 -22.56
C TYR A 238 8.62 -23.87 -21.42
N ASP A 239 9.41 -22.79 -21.36
CA ASP A 239 10.31 -22.51 -20.25
C ASP A 239 9.67 -21.46 -19.33
N ALA A 240 9.61 -21.74 -18.03
CA ALA A 240 9.05 -20.85 -17.03
C ALA A 240 9.79 -19.51 -17.00
N VAL A 241 9.04 -18.41 -17.06
CA VAL A 241 9.55 -17.04 -16.99
C VAL A 241 9.44 -16.50 -15.58
N LEU A 242 8.41 -16.91 -14.84
CA LEU A 242 8.16 -16.53 -13.45
C LEU A 242 8.42 -17.70 -12.49
N PRO A 243 8.83 -17.45 -11.23
CA PRO A 243 9.02 -18.50 -10.22
C PRO A 243 7.77 -19.33 -9.90
N GLN A 244 6.59 -18.85 -10.30
CA GLN A 244 5.30 -19.51 -10.10
C GLN A 244 4.88 -20.37 -11.31
N GLU A 245 5.62 -20.28 -12.43
CA GLU A 245 5.40 -21.04 -13.66
C GLU A 245 6.24 -22.32 -13.66
N MET A 246 5.84 -23.32 -14.45
CA MET A 246 6.56 -24.58 -14.59
C MET A 246 7.04 -24.78 -16.03
N SER A 247 8.32 -25.08 -16.21
CA SER A 247 8.85 -25.47 -17.50
C SER A 247 8.37 -26.87 -17.88
N VAL A 248 7.86 -27.02 -19.10
CA VAL A 248 7.31 -28.27 -19.60
C VAL A 248 7.84 -28.57 -20.99
N ARG A 249 7.99 -29.87 -21.30
CA ARG A 249 8.51 -30.32 -22.60
C ARG A 249 7.39 -30.93 -23.45
N GLN A 250 7.49 -30.78 -24.76
CA GLN A 250 6.54 -31.32 -25.72
C GLN A 250 6.33 -32.83 -25.49
N ASN A 251 5.08 -33.26 -25.59
CA ASN A 251 4.56 -34.60 -25.29
C ASN A 251 4.52 -34.99 -23.80
N ASP A 252 4.86 -34.09 -22.88
CA ASP A 252 4.64 -34.34 -21.46
C ASP A 252 3.15 -34.45 -21.14
N VAL A 253 2.78 -35.39 -20.26
CA VAL A 253 1.43 -35.51 -19.72
C VAL A 253 1.42 -34.93 -18.31
N LEU A 254 0.52 -33.96 -18.10
CA LEU A 254 0.40 -33.17 -16.88
C LEU A 254 -0.99 -33.36 -16.29
N ILE A 255 -1.09 -33.30 -14.96
CA ILE A 255 -2.38 -33.12 -14.28
C ILE A 255 -2.63 -31.62 -14.18
N VAL A 256 -3.72 -31.14 -14.77
CA VAL A 256 -4.09 -29.73 -14.80
C VAL A 256 -5.40 -29.46 -14.06
N TYR A 257 -5.46 -28.34 -13.35
CA TYR A 257 -6.66 -27.89 -12.63
C TYR A 257 -6.71 -26.36 -12.56
N ARG A 258 -7.91 -25.81 -12.35
CA ARG A 258 -8.11 -24.37 -12.14
C ARG A 258 -8.22 -24.04 -10.65
N LEU A 259 -7.57 -22.95 -10.26
CA LEU A 259 -7.71 -22.35 -8.93
C LEU A 259 -8.55 -21.06 -9.01
N PRO A 260 -9.43 -20.78 -8.03
CA PRO A 260 -10.13 -19.51 -7.94
C PRO A 260 -9.14 -18.34 -7.88
N GLY A 261 -9.31 -17.34 -8.76
CA GLY A 261 -8.42 -16.18 -8.84
C GLY A 261 -7.19 -16.36 -9.73
N LEU A 262 -7.07 -17.47 -10.46
CA LEU A 262 -6.04 -17.66 -11.49
C LEU A 262 -6.43 -16.99 -12.81
N ASP A 263 -5.45 -16.43 -13.53
CA ASP A 263 -5.67 -15.82 -14.84
C ASP A 263 -6.30 -16.82 -15.82
N PRO A 264 -7.26 -16.38 -16.67
CA PRO A 264 -8.03 -17.27 -17.54
C PRO A 264 -7.18 -17.98 -18.60
N ASP A 265 -6.01 -17.44 -18.91
CA ASP A 265 -5.06 -17.97 -19.90
C ASP A 265 -4.06 -18.98 -19.31
N TYR A 266 -4.11 -19.20 -17.99
CA TYR A 266 -3.20 -20.11 -17.28
C TYR A 266 -3.97 -21.20 -16.53
N VAL A 267 -3.31 -22.36 -16.38
CA VAL A 267 -3.78 -23.46 -15.54
C VAL A 267 -2.67 -23.89 -14.60
N MET A 268 -3.04 -24.40 -13.42
CA MET A 268 -2.07 -25.08 -12.57
C MET A 268 -1.82 -26.46 -13.17
N ALA A 269 -0.56 -26.80 -13.36
CA ALA A 269 -0.13 -28.09 -13.83
C ALA A 269 0.80 -28.75 -12.80
N GLU A 270 0.70 -30.07 -12.68
CA GLU A 270 1.51 -30.89 -11.78
C GLU A 270 2.10 -32.08 -12.52
N LYS A 271 3.42 -32.28 -12.36
CA LYS A 271 4.16 -33.43 -12.90
C LYS A 271 5.30 -33.79 -11.95
N GLY A 272 5.32 -35.04 -11.45
CA GLY A 272 6.42 -35.55 -10.64
C GLY A 272 6.67 -34.79 -9.32
N GLY A 273 5.61 -34.25 -8.70
CA GLY A 273 5.71 -33.46 -7.46
C GLY A 273 6.12 -32.00 -7.66
N VAL A 274 6.38 -31.57 -8.90
CA VAL A 274 6.57 -30.17 -9.27
C VAL A 274 5.24 -29.62 -9.76
N ARG A 275 4.84 -28.47 -9.22
CA ARG A 275 3.62 -27.76 -9.59
C ARG A 275 3.94 -26.33 -10.00
N GLY A 276 3.22 -25.83 -10.99
CA GLY A 276 3.33 -24.43 -11.40
C GLY A 276 2.29 -24.08 -12.46
N ARG A 277 2.22 -22.79 -12.76
CA ARG A 277 1.34 -22.25 -13.80
C ARG A 277 1.92 -22.58 -15.18
N VAL A 278 1.06 -23.02 -16.09
CA VAL A 278 1.41 -23.25 -17.49
C VAL A 278 0.35 -22.56 -18.36
N PRO A 279 0.73 -21.81 -19.41
CA PRO A 279 -0.24 -21.19 -20.29
C PRO A 279 -1.01 -22.25 -21.07
N ILE A 280 -2.32 -22.03 -21.18
CA ILE A 280 -3.26 -22.95 -21.84
C ILE A 280 -2.89 -23.19 -23.32
N SER A 281 -2.33 -22.19 -23.98
CA SER A 281 -1.94 -22.26 -25.40
C SER A 281 -0.88 -23.32 -25.72
N PHE A 282 -0.19 -23.85 -24.70
CA PHE A 282 0.83 -24.89 -24.84
C PHE A 282 0.30 -26.30 -24.51
N LEU A 283 -1.00 -26.43 -24.22
CA LEU A 283 -1.60 -27.65 -23.69
C LEU A 283 -2.79 -28.12 -24.55
N GLU A 284 -2.95 -29.43 -24.65
CA GLU A 284 -4.12 -30.12 -25.23
C GLU A 284 -4.73 -31.05 -24.18
N LEU A 285 -6.02 -30.89 -23.85
CA LEU A 285 -6.70 -31.82 -22.96
C LEU A 285 -6.79 -33.21 -23.60
N ILE A 286 -6.53 -34.27 -22.82
CA ILE A 286 -6.62 -35.67 -23.25
C ILE A 286 -7.75 -36.41 -22.54
#